data_AF-A0A5C9AEW1-F1
#
_entry.id   AF-A0A5C9AEW1-F1
#
_cell.length_a   1.000
_cell.length_b   1.000
_cell.length_c   1.000
_cell.angle_alpha   90.00
_cell.angle_beta   90.00
_cell.angle_gamma   90.00
#
_symmetry.space_group_name_H-M   'P 1'
#
loop_
_entity.id
_entity.type
_entity.pdbx_description
1 polymer ?
#
loop_
_entity_poly.entity_id
_entity_poly.type
_entity_poly.pdbx_seq_one_letter_code
_entity_poly.pdbx_strand_id
1 'polypeptide(L)'
;ACVALSELVHSRLSGETLEHAVEVSKTSITTVAMLEMTQAGREMSDEELKENPAVEQEWDIQWEIFRLLAECEERDIELIKGLRADLREAGESNIGIIFQQ
;
A
#
# COMPACT_ATOMS: atom_id res chain seq x y z
N ALA A 1 9.58 -0.06 2.27
CA ALA A 1 9.69 1.17 1.44
C ALA A 1 10.64 1.02 0.25
N CYS A 2 11.97 0.89 0.44
CA CYS A 2 12.92 0.87 -0.68
C CYS A 2 12.71 -0.31 -1.66
N VAL A 3 12.33 -1.49 -1.17
CA VAL A 3 12.04 -2.67 -2.01
C VAL A 3 10.84 -2.39 -2.93
N ALA A 4 9.72 -1.92 -2.38
CA ALA A 4 8.55 -1.53 -3.16
C ALA A 4 8.88 -0.45 -4.21
N LEU A 5 9.73 0.54 -3.88
CA LEU A 5 10.18 1.53 -4.86
C LEU A 5 11.01 0.90 -5.98
N SER A 6 11.88 -0.07 -5.65
CA SER A 6 12.65 -0.82 -6.64
C SER A 6 11.73 -1.60 -7.59
N GLU A 7 10.67 -2.23 -7.07
CA GLU A 7 9.66 -2.93 -7.88
C GLU A 7 8.97 -2.00 -8.87
N LEU A 8 8.63 -0.77 -8.45
CA LEU A 8 8.07 0.24 -9.36
C LEU A 8 9.05 0.64 -10.47
N VAL A 9 10.35 0.74 -10.17
CA VAL A 9 11.38 1.01 -11.19
C VAL A 9 11.52 -0.18 -12.14
N HIS A 10 11.56 -1.40 -11.63
CA HIS A 10 11.62 -2.61 -12.44
C HIS A 10 10.43 -2.71 -13.39
N SER A 11 9.22 -2.46 -12.91
CA SER A 11 8.01 -2.41 -13.74
C SER A 11 8.14 -1.48 -14.95
N ARG A 12 8.77 -0.31 -14.77
CA ARG A 12 9.00 0.63 -15.86
C ARG A 12 10.05 0.16 -16.86
N LEU A 13 11.04 -0.61 -16.40
CA LEU A 13 12.11 -1.14 -17.24
C LEU A 13 11.69 -2.41 -18.00
N SER A 14 10.94 -3.30 -17.36
CA SER A 14 10.46 -4.56 -17.96
C SER A 14 9.22 -4.36 -18.82
N GLY A 15 8.39 -3.36 -18.53
CA GLY A 15 7.07 -3.18 -19.14
C GLY A 15 5.99 -4.05 -18.50
N GLU A 16 6.34 -4.92 -17.57
CA GLU A 16 5.40 -5.70 -16.77
C GLU A 16 4.86 -4.78 -15.67
N THR A 17 3.55 -4.60 -15.59
CA THR A 17 2.94 -3.63 -14.66
C THR A 17 2.14 -4.31 -13.57
N LEU A 18 1.33 -5.31 -13.95
CA LEU A 18 0.46 -6.01 -13.02
C LEU A 18 1.24 -6.79 -11.95
N GLU A 19 2.22 -7.59 -12.35
CA GLU A 19 3.00 -8.42 -11.43
C GLU A 19 3.71 -7.57 -10.37
N HIS A 20 4.43 -6.55 -10.80
CA HIS A 20 5.11 -5.63 -9.90
C HIS A 20 4.13 -4.82 -9.02
N ALA A 21 2.95 -4.44 -9.52
CA ALA A 21 1.94 -3.78 -8.70
C ALA A 21 1.41 -4.71 -7.58
N VAL A 22 1.20 -5.99 -7.88
CA VAL A 22 0.81 -7.00 -6.89
C VAL A 22 1.92 -7.18 -5.85
N GLU A 23 3.19 -7.22 -6.25
CA GLU A 23 4.31 -7.35 -5.32
C GLU A 23 4.48 -6.11 -4.41
N VAL A 24 4.22 -4.91 -4.93
CA VAL A 24 4.18 -3.68 -4.12
C VAL A 24 3.05 -3.75 -3.09
N SER A 25 1.85 -4.18 -3.49
CA SER A 25 0.70 -4.37 -2.59
C SER A 25 1.01 -5.36 -1.47
N LYS A 26 1.59 -6.53 -1.82
CA LYS A 26 2.05 -7.54 -0.84
C LYS A 26 3.12 -7.01 0.09
N THR A 27 4.09 -6.27 -0.43
CA THR A 27 5.16 -5.67 0.38
C THR A 27 4.59 -4.70 1.41
N SER A 28 3.59 -3.90 1.01
CA SER A 28 2.93 -2.94 1.90
C SER A 28 2.19 -3.64 3.04
N ILE A 29 1.31 -4.59 2.74
CA ILE A 29 0.55 -5.31 3.78
C ILE A 29 1.45 -6.17 4.68
N THR A 30 2.50 -6.78 4.11
CA THR A 30 3.48 -7.56 4.90
C THR A 30 4.20 -6.66 5.90
N THR A 31 4.49 -5.41 5.55
CA THR A 31 5.13 -4.46 6.48
C THR A 31 4.24 -4.20 7.70
N VAL A 32 2.92 -4.05 7.50
CA VAL A 32 1.94 -3.86 8.57
C VAL A 32 1.81 -5.12 9.43
N ALA A 33 1.59 -6.27 8.81
CA ALA A 33 1.45 -7.54 9.52
C ALA A 33 2.70 -7.90 10.36
N MET A 34 3.89 -7.65 9.83
CA MET A 34 5.15 -7.87 10.55
C MET A 34 5.28 -6.95 11.77
N LEU A 35 4.84 -5.69 11.67
CA LEU A 35 4.84 -4.77 12.80
C LEU A 35 3.89 -5.25 13.90
N GLU A 36 2.66 -5.62 13.54
CA GLU A 36 1.65 -6.11 14.47
C GLU A 36 2.12 -7.37 15.22
N MET A 37 2.66 -8.36 14.50
CA MET A 37 3.25 -9.56 15.11
C MET A 37 4.43 -9.22 16.05
N THR A 38 5.27 -8.26 15.65
CA THR A 38 6.40 -7.80 16.47
C THR A 38 5.92 -7.13 17.75
N GLN A 39 4.91 -6.26 17.67
CA GLN A 39 4.34 -5.57 18.83
C GLN A 39 3.60 -6.54 19.77
N ALA A 40 2.90 -7.53 19.22
CA ALA A 40 2.25 -8.59 19.98
C ALA A 40 3.25 -9.59 20.60
N GLY A 41 4.51 -9.58 20.14
CA GLY A 41 5.57 -10.49 20.60
C GLY A 41 5.34 -11.94 20.19
N ARG A 42 4.53 -12.20 19.14
CA ARG A 42 4.21 -13.54 18.64
C ARG A 42 3.84 -13.53 17.17
N GLU A 43 3.93 -14.69 16.55
CA GLU A 43 3.32 -14.92 15.24
C GLU A 43 1.78 -14.90 15.35
N MET A 44 1.14 -14.44 14.28
CA MET A 44 -0.31 -14.42 14.10
C MET A 44 -0.66 -15.25 12.87
N SER A 45 -1.75 -16.01 12.95
CA SER A 45 -2.31 -16.71 11.79
C SER A 45 -2.93 -15.75 10.78
N ASP A 46 -3.17 -16.22 9.56
CA ASP A 46 -3.83 -15.43 8.51
C ASP A 46 -5.25 -15.01 8.93
N GLU A 47 -5.97 -15.86 9.66
CA GLU A 47 -7.29 -15.52 10.21
C GLU A 47 -7.20 -14.38 11.23
N GLU A 48 -6.22 -14.42 12.13
CA GLU A 48 -6.02 -13.35 13.12
C GLU A 48 -5.57 -12.04 12.47
N LEU A 49 -4.71 -12.11 11.45
CA LEU A 49 -4.26 -10.93 10.70
C LEU A 49 -5.41 -10.31 9.90
N LYS A 50 -6.33 -11.12 9.36
CA LYS A 50 -7.51 -10.60 8.65
C LYS A 50 -8.45 -9.79 9.54
N GLU A 51 -8.47 -10.09 10.84
CA GLU A 51 -9.27 -9.35 11.83
C GLU A 51 -8.47 -8.25 12.53
N ASN A 52 -7.18 -8.07 12.19
CA ASN A 52 -6.35 -7.03 12.78
C ASN A 52 -6.71 -5.65 12.19
N PRO A 53 -7.03 -4.63 13.03
CA PRO A 53 -7.47 -3.32 12.53
C PRO A 53 -6.47 -2.59 11.62
N ALA A 54 -5.17 -2.72 11.87
CA ALA A 54 -4.15 -2.06 11.04
C ALA A 54 -4.04 -2.73 9.67
N VAL A 55 -4.19 -4.07 9.62
CA VAL A 55 -4.21 -4.85 8.38
C VAL A 55 -5.47 -4.54 7.57
N GLU A 56 -6.64 -4.49 8.21
CA GLU A 56 -7.91 -4.10 7.59
C GLU A 56 -7.82 -2.70 6.99
N GLN A 57 -7.30 -1.72 7.75
CA GLN A 57 -7.15 -0.35 7.28
C GLN A 57 -6.23 -0.24 6.05
N GLU A 58 -5.11 -0.98 6.03
CA GLU A 58 -4.20 -1.00 4.89
C GLU A 58 -4.88 -1.61 3.65
N TRP A 59 -5.69 -2.66 3.81
CA TRP A 59 -6.49 -3.20 2.72
C TRP A 59 -7.56 -2.24 2.23
N ASP A 60 -8.26 -1.56 3.12
CA ASP A 60 -9.28 -0.58 2.77
C ASP A 60 -8.71 0.54 1.90
N ILE A 61 -7.56 1.11 2.31
CA ILE A 61 -6.87 2.16 1.56
C ILE A 61 -6.41 1.64 0.19
N GLN A 62 -5.77 0.46 0.14
CA GLN A 62 -5.33 -0.12 -1.14
C GLN A 62 -6.50 -0.39 -2.08
N TRP A 63 -7.63 -0.87 -1.54
CA TRP A 63 -8.82 -1.19 -2.31
C TRP A 63 -9.54 0.06 -2.81
N GLU A 64 -9.60 1.11 -2.00
CA GLU A 64 -10.14 2.42 -2.40
C GLU A 64 -9.33 3.01 -3.57
N ILE A 65 -8.00 3.05 -3.44
CA ILE A 65 -7.11 3.52 -4.51
C ILE A 65 -7.29 2.69 -5.79
N PHE A 66 -7.29 1.36 -5.66
CA PHE A 66 -7.48 0.48 -6.81
C PHE A 66 -8.82 0.71 -7.50
N ARG A 67 -9.91 0.79 -6.74
CA ARG A 67 -11.26 0.98 -7.28
C ARG A 67 -11.37 2.29 -8.04
N LEU A 68 -10.89 3.40 -7.46
CA LEU A 68 -10.91 4.71 -8.12
C LEU A 68 -10.17 4.69 -9.45
N LEU A 69 -9.01 4.02 -9.50
CA LEU A 69 -8.23 3.90 -10.74
C LEU A 69 -8.88 2.94 -11.74
N ALA A 70 -9.50 1.85 -11.29
CA ALA A 70 -10.14 0.85 -12.14
C ALA A 70 -11.46 1.32 -12.76
N GLU A 71 -12.14 2.28 -12.12
CA GLU A 71 -13.36 2.91 -12.64
C GLU A 71 -13.08 3.91 -13.78
N CYS A 72 -11.82 4.29 -14.01
CA CYS A 72 -11.44 5.18 -15.09
C CYS A 72 -11.33 4.43 -16.44
N GLU A 73 -12.01 4.92 -17.48
CA GLU A 73 -11.90 4.35 -18.84
C GLU A 73 -10.50 4.51 -19.45
N GLU A 74 -9.84 5.61 -19.11
CA GLU A 74 -8.47 5.92 -19.52
C GLU A 74 -7.68 6.46 -18.32
N ARG A 75 -6.37 6.58 -18.48
CA ARG A 75 -5.49 7.13 -17.44
C ARG A 75 -5.87 8.59 -17.11
N ASP A 76 -6.52 8.80 -15.97
CA ASP A 76 -6.83 10.13 -15.45
C ASP A 76 -5.65 10.73 -14.66
N ILE A 77 -5.04 11.77 -15.22
CA ILE A 77 -3.88 12.44 -14.62
C ILE A 77 -4.28 13.32 -13.43
N GLU A 78 -5.47 13.92 -13.44
CA GLU A 78 -5.92 14.79 -12.36
C GLU A 78 -6.33 13.96 -11.14
N LEU A 79 -6.98 12.82 -11.34
CA LEU A 79 -7.24 11.84 -10.27
C LEU A 79 -5.93 11.37 -9.61
N ILE A 80 -4.92 10.99 -10.41
CA ILE A 80 -3.61 10.54 -9.88
C ILE A 80 -2.93 11.65 -9.07
N LYS A 81 -2.99 12.90 -9.54
CA LYS A 81 -2.43 14.04 -8.80
C LYS A 81 -3.19 14.30 -7.50
N GLY A 82 -4.52 14.17 -7.51
CA GLY A 82 -5.39 14.28 -6.34
C GLY A 82 -5.03 13.24 -5.28
N LEU A 83 -5.05 11.95 -5.63
CA LEU A 83 -4.66 10.85 -4.74
C LEU A 83 -3.27 11.08 -4.12
N ARG A 84 -2.31 11.54 -4.92
CA ARG A 84 -0.96 11.85 -4.43
C ARG A 84 -0.96 13.03 -3.45
N ALA A 85 -1.78 14.05 -3.69
CA ALA A 85 -1.90 15.20 -2.80
C ALA A 85 -2.51 14.78 -1.47
N ASP A 86 -3.60 14.01 -1.50
CA ASP A 86 -4.30 13.52 -0.30
C ASP A 86 -3.36 12.67 0.59
N LEU A 87 -2.62 11.73 -0.01
CA LEU A 87 -1.63 10.93 0.72
C LEU A 87 -0.50 11.78 1.32
N ARG A 88 -0.08 12.83 0.62
CA ARG A 88 0.95 13.75 1.13
C ARG A 88 0.43 14.64 2.26
N GLU A 89 -0.80 15.11 2.15
CA GLU A 89 -1.45 15.95 3.17
C GLU A 89 -1.71 15.16 4.45
N ALA A 90 -2.15 13.90 4.33
CA ALA A 90 -2.26 12.99 5.46
C ALA A 90 -0.90 12.79 6.16
N GLY A 91 0.19 12.67 5.37
CA GLY A 91 1.55 12.66 5.89
C GLY A 91 1.87 11.47 6.80
N GLU A 92 1.08 10.40 6.72
CA GLU A 92 1.18 9.21 7.56
C GLU A 92 1.56 7.99 6.70
N SER A 93 2.50 7.17 7.18
CA SER A 93 2.84 5.91 6.52
C SER A 93 1.81 4.82 6.85
N ASN A 94 1.84 3.72 6.10
CA ASN A 94 1.04 2.52 6.37
C ASN A 94 1.24 1.87 7.76
N ILE A 95 2.25 2.33 8.52
CA ILE A 95 2.55 1.86 9.87
C ILE A 95 2.50 3.01 10.91
N GLY A 96 1.77 4.08 10.60
CA GLY A 96 1.52 5.19 11.53
C GLY A 96 2.71 6.12 11.77
N ILE A 97 3.73 6.11 10.91
CA ILE A 97 4.83 7.06 11.01
C ILE A 97 4.39 8.38 10.35
N ILE A 98 4.29 9.43 11.16
CA ILE A 98 3.93 10.77 10.71
C ILE A 98 5.19 11.51 10.23
N PHE A 99 5.17 11.97 8.98
CA PHE A 99 6.20 12.83 8.41
C PHE A 99 5.86 14.29 8.72
N GLN A 100 6.59 14.88 9.67
CA GLN A 100 6.61 16.33 9.88
C GLN A 100 7.72 16.94 9.03
N GLN A 101 7.42 17.38 7.81
CA GLN A 101 8.29 18.25 7.01
C GLN A 101 7.53 19.42 6.42
#